data_AF-A0A5B9M6E1-F1
#
_entry.id   AF-A0A5B9M6E1-F1
#
_cell.length_a   1.000
_cell.length_b   1.000
_cell.length_c   1.000
_cell.angle_alpha   90.00
_cell.angle_beta   90.00
_cell.angle_gamma   90.00
#
_symmetry.space_group_name_H-M   'P 1'
#
loop_
_entity.id
_entity.type
_entity.pdbx_description
1 polymer ?
#
loop_
_entity_poly.entity_id
_entity_poly.type
_entity_poly.pdbx_seq_one_letter_code
_entity_poly.pdbx_strand_id
1 'polypeptide(L)'
;MQRIISGKHIILLVIVAAIITASGAYIEGSVEPQHPLEIAALEPGSTVLKGQDVIDESRVRSVPLILHPDYILDEFNYMDPGNLLQAILTGAVHVPISEMTSGIDPSGRSTVDGPGVLRVSGDKLVVQEPPVFLWAYKTPYTYGVKRSNGMDIIENGRKVRFVPADSISNSTVPHRYKSVNRIKRWFRRADEGDEIVLDYQLSNFSDGRLPVPPERIEELFGGDVLEYMENYPSGAPVMVYTGGYRKVLVSSAVSYLGSYPQYDDNKRAFNARAFAAAWNGTVIPPGSEGSGKETVRFTASRDPEAPGGYASHGSCPPARALRAVVTDAGMPLPRGMTWEFHAVLFGFNPATGIKVRNTGRYPVLIEMWTTGAGAGTTIYARIYRLEPA
;
A
#
# COMPACT_ATOMS: atom_id res chain seq x y z
N MET A 1 37.57 -61.57 10.27
CA MET A 1 36.60 -62.38 9.50
C MET A 1 35.97 -61.51 8.42
N GLN A 2 36.60 -61.42 7.25
CA GLN A 2 36.02 -60.77 6.06
C GLN A 2 35.27 -61.86 5.27
N ARG A 3 33.94 -61.83 5.28
CA ARG A 3 33.15 -62.62 4.33
C ARG A 3 33.33 -62.00 2.95
N ILE A 4 34.00 -62.73 2.06
CA ILE A 4 34.13 -62.39 0.64
C ILE A 4 32.72 -62.42 0.05
N ILE A 5 32.23 -61.25 -0.35
CA ILE A 5 30.96 -61.09 -1.06
C ILE A 5 31.11 -61.84 -2.40
N SER A 6 30.38 -62.95 -2.58
CA SER A 6 30.49 -63.74 -3.82
C SER A 6 29.87 -62.97 -4.98
N GLY A 7 30.38 -63.15 -6.21
CA GLY A 7 29.88 -62.44 -7.41
C GLY A 7 28.36 -62.58 -7.65
N LYS A 8 27.72 -63.63 -7.12
CA LYS A 8 26.25 -63.79 -7.13
C LYS A 8 25.52 -62.76 -6.26
N HIS A 9 26.12 -62.35 -5.14
CA HIS A 9 25.56 -61.34 -4.24
C HIS A 9 25.69 -59.93 -4.85
N ILE A 10 26.76 -59.68 -5.60
CA ILE A 10 26.97 -58.41 -6.33
C ILE A 10 25.93 -58.30 -7.46
N ILE A 11 25.75 -59.35 -8.25
CA ILE A 11 24.73 -59.38 -9.33
C ILE A 11 23.32 -59.19 -8.76
N LEU A 12 23.00 -59.84 -7.63
CA LEU A 12 21.71 -59.67 -6.96
C LEU A 12 21.50 -58.21 -6.50
N LEU A 13 22.52 -57.57 -5.93
CA LEU A 13 22.48 -56.15 -5.54
C LEU A 13 22.27 -55.22 -6.74
N VAL A 14 22.92 -55.49 -7.87
CA VAL A 14 22.75 -54.69 -9.10
C VAL A 14 21.34 -54.83 -9.66
N ILE A 15 20.76 -56.04 -9.66
CA ILE A 15 19.38 -56.28 -10.11
C ILE A 15 18.38 -55.60 -9.17
N VAL A 16 18.58 -55.72 -7.85
CA VAL A 16 17.72 -55.06 -6.85
C VAL A 16 17.80 -53.53 -7.01
N ALA A 17 19.00 -52.97 -7.19
CA ALA A 17 19.16 -51.54 -7.46
C ALA A 17 18.44 -51.14 -8.75
N ALA A 18 18.59 -51.87 -9.85
CA ALA A 18 17.93 -51.57 -11.11
C ALA A 18 16.40 -51.64 -11.02
N ILE A 19 15.84 -52.63 -10.30
CA ILE A 19 14.40 -52.74 -10.06
C ILE A 19 13.89 -51.58 -9.21
N ILE A 20 14.63 -51.21 -8.15
CA ILE A 20 14.30 -50.08 -7.29
C ILE A 20 14.32 -48.77 -8.09
N THR A 21 15.35 -48.52 -8.90
CA THR A 21 15.47 -47.30 -9.71
C THR A 21 14.37 -47.23 -10.79
N ALA A 22 14.09 -48.34 -11.48
CA ALA A 22 13.04 -48.39 -12.50
C ALA A 22 11.63 -48.24 -11.91
N SER A 23 11.37 -48.87 -10.76
CA SER A 23 10.11 -48.72 -10.03
C SER A 23 9.97 -47.30 -9.48
N GLY A 24 11.08 -46.70 -9.04
CA GLY A 24 11.11 -45.35 -8.53
C GLY A 24 10.75 -44.31 -9.60
N ALA A 25 11.39 -44.37 -10.76
CA ALA A 25 11.07 -43.48 -11.89
C ALA A 25 9.62 -43.63 -12.38
N TYR A 26 9.06 -44.84 -12.34
CA TYR A 26 7.65 -45.07 -12.68
C TYR A 26 6.68 -44.47 -11.64
N ILE A 27 7.01 -44.60 -10.35
CA ILE A 27 6.21 -44.02 -9.25
C ILE A 27 6.30 -42.49 -9.28
N GLU A 28 7.49 -41.94 -9.51
CA GLU A 28 7.73 -40.49 -9.58
C GLU A 28 6.90 -39.84 -10.71
N GLY A 29 6.81 -40.47 -11.88
CA GLY A 29 5.93 -40.03 -12.97
C GLY A 29 4.44 -40.15 -12.68
N SER A 30 4.04 -40.77 -11.55
CA SER A 30 2.65 -40.98 -11.14
C SER A 30 2.24 -40.21 -9.88
N VAL A 31 3.19 -39.56 -9.20
CA VAL A 31 2.93 -38.74 -8.01
C VAL A 31 2.84 -37.28 -8.45
N GLU A 32 1.66 -36.68 -8.29
CA GLU A 32 1.49 -35.26 -8.62
C GLU A 32 2.41 -34.38 -7.75
N PRO A 33 3.04 -33.34 -8.33
CA PRO A 33 3.76 -32.32 -7.58
C PRO A 33 2.85 -31.69 -6.53
N GLN A 34 3.39 -31.42 -5.34
CA GLN A 34 2.62 -30.76 -4.29
C GLN A 34 2.24 -29.34 -4.73
N HIS A 35 0.98 -28.97 -4.57
CA HIS A 35 0.51 -27.67 -5.00
C HIS A 35 1.12 -26.55 -4.11
N PRO A 36 1.68 -25.46 -4.69
CA PRO A 36 2.40 -24.42 -3.92
C PRO A 36 1.58 -23.75 -2.81
N LEU A 37 0.25 -23.72 -2.96
CA LEU A 37 -0.65 -23.16 -1.95
C LEU A 37 -0.73 -23.98 -0.68
N GLU A 38 -0.45 -25.28 -0.75
CA GLU A 38 -0.53 -26.16 0.43
C GLU A 38 0.58 -25.87 1.43
N ILE A 39 1.72 -25.38 0.94
CA ILE A 39 2.90 -25.05 1.74
C ILE A 39 2.98 -23.56 2.12
N ALA A 40 2.07 -22.72 1.64
CA ALA A 40 2.13 -21.28 1.90
C ALA A 40 1.67 -20.94 3.33
N ALA A 41 2.51 -20.21 4.08
CA ALA A 41 2.16 -19.68 5.41
C ALA A 41 1.24 -18.45 5.32
N LEU A 42 1.23 -17.77 4.18
CA LEU A 42 0.44 -16.57 3.90
C LEU A 42 -0.42 -16.78 2.66
N GLU A 43 -1.53 -16.06 2.58
CA GLU A 43 -2.37 -16.09 1.38
C GLU A 43 -1.64 -15.44 0.20
N PRO A 44 -1.69 -16.01 -1.02
CA PRO A 44 -1.21 -15.34 -2.22
C PRO A 44 -1.83 -13.96 -2.39
N GLY A 45 -0.99 -13.00 -2.75
CA GLY A 45 -1.31 -11.57 -2.78
C GLY A 45 -0.98 -10.86 -1.48
N SER A 46 -0.55 -11.55 -0.42
CA SER A 46 -0.05 -10.89 0.80
C SER A 46 1.23 -10.10 0.53
N THR A 47 1.39 -8.96 1.22
CA THR A 47 2.67 -8.23 1.26
C THR A 47 3.63 -8.98 2.18
N VAL A 48 4.89 -9.10 1.74
CA VAL A 48 5.94 -9.86 2.42
C VAL A 48 7.20 -9.00 2.52
N LEU A 49 7.79 -8.96 3.72
CA LEU A 49 9.08 -8.30 3.95
C LEU A 49 10.22 -9.32 3.92
N LYS A 50 11.45 -8.84 3.71
CA LYS A 50 12.65 -9.67 3.80
C LYS A 50 12.77 -10.37 5.15
N GLY A 51 13.10 -11.65 5.12
CA GLY A 51 13.27 -12.51 6.30
C GLY A 51 11.96 -12.98 6.93
N GLN A 52 10.80 -12.60 6.39
CA GLN A 52 9.51 -13.08 6.86
C GLN A 52 9.28 -14.52 6.40
N ASP A 53 8.79 -15.37 7.30
CA ASP A 53 8.39 -16.74 6.98
C ASP A 53 7.21 -16.72 6.00
N VAL A 54 7.36 -17.41 4.87
CA VAL A 54 6.36 -17.52 3.81
C VAL A 54 5.95 -18.96 3.52
N ILE A 55 6.74 -19.93 3.99
CA ILE A 55 6.43 -21.36 3.94
C ILE A 55 6.04 -21.87 5.32
N ASP A 56 4.99 -22.68 5.37
CA ASP A 56 4.68 -23.54 6.52
C ASP A 56 5.40 -24.88 6.31
N GLU A 57 6.62 -25.00 6.86
CA GLU A 57 7.47 -26.18 6.72
C GLU A 57 6.77 -27.47 7.16
N SER A 58 5.85 -27.39 8.13
CA SER A 58 5.10 -28.55 8.62
C SER A 58 4.18 -29.17 7.58
N ARG A 59 3.88 -28.43 6.50
CA ARG A 59 3.03 -28.87 5.39
C ARG A 59 3.83 -29.34 4.18
N VAL A 60 5.15 -29.23 4.19
CA VAL A 60 6.01 -29.67 3.09
C VAL A 60 6.01 -31.19 3.05
N ARG A 61 5.61 -31.77 1.91
CA ARG A 61 5.53 -33.20 1.73
C ARG A 61 6.90 -33.86 1.89
N SER A 62 6.96 -34.98 2.60
CA SER A 62 8.11 -35.88 2.58
C SER A 62 7.93 -36.96 1.51
N VAL A 63 8.99 -37.26 0.77
CA VAL A 63 9.05 -38.31 -0.25
C VAL A 63 10.06 -39.37 0.15
N PRO A 64 9.87 -40.65 -0.23
CA PRO A 64 10.86 -41.69 0.03
C PRO A 64 12.23 -41.31 -0.54
N LEU A 65 13.26 -41.35 0.32
CA LEU A 65 14.63 -40.94 -0.02
C LEU A 65 15.21 -41.75 -1.19
N ILE A 66 14.78 -43.00 -1.33
CA ILE A 66 15.24 -43.88 -2.41
C ILE A 66 14.81 -43.39 -3.81
N LEU A 67 13.77 -42.56 -3.87
CA LEU A 67 13.29 -41.93 -5.10
C LEU A 67 14.08 -40.67 -5.42
N HIS A 68 14.44 -39.89 -4.39
CA HIS A 68 15.15 -38.61 -4.51
C HIS A 68 16.37 -38.56 -3.59
N PRO A 69 17.43 -39.35 -3.85
CA PRO A 69 18.63 -39.36 -3.02
C PRO A 69 19.40 -38.02 -3.08
N ASP A 70 19.19 -37.25 -4.13
CA ASP A 70 19.73 -35.92 -4.36
C ASP A 70 19.18 -34.86 -3.39
N TYR A 71 17.95 -35.02 -2.89
CA TYR A 71 17.36 -34.06 -1.93
C TYR A 71 18.14 -34.00 -0.60
N ILE A 72 18.85 -35.08 -0.22
CA ILE A 72 19.76 -35.05 0.93
C ILE A 72 20.93 -34.07 0.72
N LEU A 73 21.37 -33.85 -0.52
CA LEU A 73 22.46 -32.92 -0.79
C LEU A 73 22.05 -31.49 -0.44
N ASP A 74 20.79 -31.13 -0.68
CA ASP A 74 20.24 -29.83 -0.26
C ASP A 74 20.20 -29.71 1.26
N GLU A 75 19.76 -30.74 1.98
CA GLU A 75 19.77 -30.75 3.45
C GLU A 75 21.19 -30.58 4.03
N PHE A 76 22.20 -31.19 3.41
CA PHE A 76 23.61 -31.01 3.77
C PHE A 76 24.12 -29.61 3.47
N ASN A 77 23.77 -29.06 2.30
CA ASN A 77 24.23 -27.74 1.86
C ASN A 77 23.63 -26.61 2.70
N TYR A 78 22.40 -26.80 3.20
CA TYR A 78 21.66 -25.79 3.95
C TYR A 78 21.63 -26.03 5.46
N MET A 79 22.30 -27.09 5.93
CA MET A 79 22.45 -27.46 7.34
C MET A 79 21.12 -27.56 8.09
N ASP A 80 20.20 -28.39 7.60
CA ASP A 80 19.01 -28.79 8.36
C ASP A 80 19.23 -30.16 9.04
N PRO A 81 19.73 -30.18 10.30
CA PRO A 81 19.99 -31.44 11.00
C PRO A 81 18.70 -32.19 11.39
N GLY A 82 17.55 -31.50 11.44
CA GLY A 82 16.27 -32.10 11.79
C GLY A 82 15.76 -33.00 10.67
N ASN A 83 15.70 -32.45 9.45
CA ASN A 83 15.29 -33.19 8.26
C ASN A 83 16.27 -34.32 7.93
N LEU A 84 17.57 -34.11 8.13
CA LEU A 84 18.57 -35.15 7.93
C LEU A 84 18.36 -36.35 8.87
N LEU A 85 18.08 -36.08 10.15
CA LEU A 85 17.79 -37.12 11.14
C LEU A 85 16.48 -37.86 10.79
N GLN A 86 15.44 -37.12 10.41
CA GLN A 86 14.18 -37.71 9.96
C GLN A 86 14.37 -38.60 8.73
N ALA A 87 15.18 -38.18 7.76
CA ALA A 87 15.49 -38.97 6.58
C ALA A 87 16.19 -40.29 6.92
N ILE A 88 17.14 -40.27 7.86
CA ILE A 88 17.83 -41.48 8.35
C ILE A 88 16.85 -42.41 9.09
N LEU A 89 15.98 -41.86 9.94
CA LEU A 89 15.09 -42.65 10.79
C LEU A 89 13.88 -43.23 10.04
N THR A 90 13.34 -42.49 9.08
CA THR A 90 12.07 -42.82 8.40
C THR A 90 12.27 -43.29 6.97
N GLY A 91 13.43 -43.04 6.37
CA GLY A 91 13.67 -43.28 4.95
C GLY A 91 12.95 -42.30 4.02
N ALA A 92 12.41 -41.19 4.54
CA ALA A 92 11.73 -40.14 3.77
C ALA A 92 12.36 -38.76 4.05
N VAL A 93 12.52 -37.96 3.01
CA VAL A 93 13.12 -36.61 3.04
C VAL A 93 12.11 -35.59 2.56
N HIS A 94 12.15 -34.36 3.07
CA HIS A 94 11.30 -33.29 2.58
C HIS A 94 11.64 -32.93 1.13
N VAL A 95 10.64 -32.49 0.36
CA VAL A 95 10.89 -31.87 -0.94
C VAL A 95 11.62 -30.55 -0.70
N PRO A 96 12.79 -30.29 -1.33
CA PRO A 96 13.53 -29.06 -1.13
C PRO A 96 12.70 -27.82 -1.45
N ILE A 97 12.77 -26.81 -0.58
CA ILE A 97 12.06 -25.53 -0.77
C ILE A 97 12.48 -24.85 -2.08
N SER A 98 13.75 -24.99 -2.48
CA SER A 98 14.32 -24.51 -3.74
C SER A 98 13.58 -25.03 -4.99
N GLU A 99 13.07 -26.25 -4.94
CA GLU A 99 12.31 -26.85 -6.05
C GLU A 99 10.93 -26.20 -6.20
N MET A 100 10.29 -25.85 -5.07
CA MET A 100 8.92 -25.37 -5.02
C MET A 100 8.78 -23.84 -4.99
N THR A 101 9.89 -23.10 -4.88
CA THR A 101 9.84 -21.66 -4.60
C THR A 101 10.81 -20.80 -5.42
N SER A 102 10.58 -19.48 -5.41
CA SER A 102 11.51 -18.48 -5.94
C SER A 102 11.41 -17.18 -5.13
N GLY A 103 12.56 -16.52 -4.89
CA GLY A 103 12.62 -15.36 -3.98
C GLY A 103 12.45 -15.74 -2.50
N ILE A 104 12.63 -17.03 -2.18
CA ILE A 104 12.50 -17.64 -0.86
C ILE A 104 13.78 -18.43 -0.61
N ASP A 105 14.32 -18.32 0.60
CA ASP A 105 15.49 -19.07 1.01
C ASP A 105 15.13 -20.50 1.45
N PRO A 106 16.12 -21.38 1.64
CA PRO A 106 15.88 -22.77 2.04
C PRO A 106 15.16 -22.93 3.38
N SER A 107 15.18 -21.92 4.26
CA SER A 107 14.42 -21.89 5.52
C SER A 107 13.00 -21.34 5.37
N GLY A 108 12.50 -21.23 4.14
CA GLY A 108 11.14 -20.79 3.88
C GLY A 108 10.92 -19.29 4.09
N ARG A 109 11.98 -18.47 4.08
CA ARG A 109 11.89 -17.01 4.32
C ARG A 109 12.11 -16.20 3.06
N SER A 110 11.41 -15.07 2.95
CA SER A 110 11.57 -14.14 1.83
C SER A 110 12.97 -13.55 1.74
N THR A 111 13.56 -13.55 0.55
CA THR A 111 14.86 -12.90 0.29
C THR A 111 14.72 -11.51 -0.35
N VAL A 112 13.49 -11.11 -0.71
CA VAL A 112 13.20 -9.91 -1.49
C VAL A 112 13.35 -8.63 -0.66
N ASP A 113 14.08 -7.66 -1.20
CA ASP A 113 14.21 -6.33 -0.59
C ASP A 113 12.95 -5.48 -0.85
N GLY A 114 12.46 -4.81 0.21
CA GLY A 114 11.24 -4.00 0.16
C GLY A 114 9.94 -4.81 0.33
N PRO A 115 8.77 -4.19 0.08
CA PRO A 115 7.48 -4.85 0.27
C PRO A 115 7.14 -5.75 -0.94
N GLY A 116 7.71 -6.95 -0.95
CA GLY A 116 7.40 -7.99 -1.94
C GLY A 116 5.93 -8.44 -1.88
N VAL A 117 5.51 -9.21 -2.87
CA VAL A 117 4.17 -9.82 -2.93
C VAL A 117 4.28 -11.32 -3.17
N LEU A 118 3.60 -12.11 -2.34
CA LEU A 118 3.53 -13.55 -2.50
C LEU A 118 2.61 -13.92 -3.68
N ARG A 119 3.03 -14.78 -4.59
CA ARG A 119 2.22 -15.24 -5.73
C ARG A 119 2.46 -16.71 -6.01
N VAL A 120 1.56 -17.30 -6.78
CA VAL A 120 1.80 -18.57 -7.46
C VAL A 120 2.13 -18.28 -8.92
N SER A 121 3.24 -18.82 -9.40
CA SER A 121 3.67 -18.72 -10.80
C SER A 121 3.99 -20.12 -11.31
N GLY A 122 3.07 -20.68 -12.11
CA GLY A 122 3.16 -22.07 -12.52
C GLY A 122 3.01 -23.01 -11.31
N ASP A 123 4.01 -23.85 -11.12
CA ASP A 123 4.15 -24.82 -10.04
C ASP A 123 5.00 -24.31 -8.87
N LYS A 124 5.29 -23.00 -8.79
CA LYS A 124 6.09 -22.41 -7.71
C LYS A 124 5.36 -21.35 -6.91
N LEU A 125 5.68 -21.28 -5.62
CA LEU A 125 5.38 -20.14 -4.77
C LEU A 125 6.50 -19.10 -4.90
N VAL A 126 6.16 -17.88 -5.29
CA VAL A 126 7.13 -16.84 -5.63
C VAL A 126 6.89 -15.60 -4.79
N VAL A 127 7.93 -15.08 -4.13
CA VAL A 127 7.91 -13.71 -3.63
C VAL A 127 8.41 -12.80 -4.75
N GLN A 128 7.51 -12.03 -5.34
CA GLN A 128 7.83 -11.10 -6.40
C GLN A 128 8.33 -9.78 -5.81
N GLU A 129 9.41 -9.23 -6.39
CA GLU A 129 9.93 -7.91 -6.03
C GLU A 129 8.89 -6.81 -6.26
N PRO A 130 8.85 -5.77 -5.39
CA PRO A 130 7.98 -4.63 -5.62
C PRO A 130 8.37 -3.88 -6.89
N PRO A 131 7.40 -3.27 -7.61
CA PRO A 131 7.73 -2.34 -8.68
C PRO A 131 8.46 -1.11 -8.11
N VAL A 132 9.18 -0.38 -8.99
CA VAL A 132 9.84 0.89 -8.61
C VAL A 132 8.88 1.87 -7.97
N PHE A 133 7.62 1.89 -8.41
CA PHE A 133 6.56 2.67 -7.80
C PHE A 133 5.39 1.76 -7.46
N LEU A 134 5.12 1.61 -6.16
CA LEU A 134 3.94 0.91 -5.66
C LEU A 134 3.04 1.92 -4.99
N TRP A 135 1.77 1.95 -5.40
CA TRP A 135 0.76 2.79 -4.77
C TRP A 135 -0.51 2.00 -4.54
N ALA A 136 -1.29 2.46 -3.58
CA ALA A 136 -2.61 1.95 -3.25
C ALA A 136 -3.57 3.11 -3.00
N TYR A 137 -4.80 2.81 -2.57
CA TYR A 137 -5.79 3.81 -2.21
C TYR A 137 -6.10 3.73 -0.73
N LYS A 138 -6.20 4.90 -0.09
CA LYS A 138 -6.76 5.04 1.26
C LYS A 138 -8.26 4.72 1.19
N THR A 139 -8.68 3.58 1.70
CA THR A 139 -10.10 3.19 1.71
C THR A 139 -10.60 2.96 3.14
N PRO A 140 -11.87 3.29 3.43
CA PRO A 140 -12.45 3.04 4.74
C PRO A 140 -12.36 1.56 5.14
N TYR A 141 -11.99 1.29 6.39
CA TYR A 141 -11.87 -0.07 6.94
C TYR A 141 -12.74 -0.28 8.16
N THR A 142 -12.58 0.58 9.17
CA THR A 142 -13.35 0.52 10.42
C THR A 142 -14.45 1.57 10.40
N TYR A 143 -15.67 1.15 10.72
CA TYR A 143 -16.84 2.01 10.83
C TYR A 143 -17.43 1.97 12.23
N GLY A 144 -17.93 3.12 12.68
CA GLY A 144 -18.83 3.21 13.80
C GLY A 144 -20.26 3.37 13.31
N VAL A 145 -21.15 2.45 13.67
CA VAL A 145 -22.57 2.51 13.31
C VAL A 145 -23.39 2.89 14.54
N LYS A 146 -24.13 3.98 14.47
CA LYS A 146 -24.89 4.49 15.62
C LYS A 146 -26.05 3.55 15.99
N ARG A 147 -26.20 3.29 17.28
CA ARG A 147 -27.34 2.62 17.93
C ARG A 147 -27.91 3.53 19.03
N SER A 148 -29.10 3.18 19.53
CA SER A 148 -29.81 3.93 20.57
C SER A 148 -28.97 4.25 21.82
N ASN A 149 -28.15 3.29 22.27
CA ASN A 149 -27.38 3.38 23.52
C ASN A 149 -25.85 3.32 23.33
N GLY A 150 -25.36 3.37 22.09
CA GLY A 150 -23.94 3.24 21.80
C GLY A 150 -23.66 3.02 20.33
N MET A 151 -22.52 2.44 20.00
CA MET A 151 -22.05 2.31 18.63
C MET A 151 -21.49 0.92 18.37
N ASP A 152 -21.91 0.29 17.28
CA ASP A 152 -21.26 -0.93 16.78
C ASP A 152 -19.97 -0.55 16.06
N ILE A 153 -18.89 -1.27 16.33
CA ILE A 153 -17.65 -1.19 15.57
C ILE A 153 -17.65 -2.31 14.54
N ILE A 154 -17.58 -1.93 13.28
CA ILE A 154 -17.58 -2.82 12.12
C ILE A 154 -16.20 -2.75 11.47
N GLU A 155 -15.55 -3.90 11.33
CA GLU A 155 -14.27 -4.05 10.62
C GLU A 155 -14.46 -5.09 9.53
N ASN A 156 -14.05 -4.75 8.30
CA ASN A 156 -14.19 -5.63 7.14
C ASN A 156 -15.61 -6.25 6.99
N GLY A 157 -16.65 -5.43 7.21
CA GLY A 157 -18.06 -5.83 7.11
C GLY A 157 -18.60 -6.67 8.27
N ARG A 158 -17.79 -6.96 9.30
CA ARG A 158 -18.19 -7.75 10.47
C ARG A 158 -18.21 -6.91 11.74
N LYS A 159 -19.22 -7.11 12.58
CA LYS A 159 -19.25 -6.53 13.93
C LYS A 159 -18.18 -7.18 14.79
N VAL A 160 -17.21 -6.38 15.21
CA VAL A 160 -16.14 -6.82 16.10
C VAL A 160 -16.43 -6.51 17.57
N ARG A 161 -17.10 -5.36 17.86
CA ARG A 161 -17.51 -5.01 19.22
C ARG A 161 -18.63 -3.98 19.26
N PHE A 162 -19.24 -3.82 20.43
CA PHE A 162 -20.16 -2.72 20.75
C PHE A 162 -19.53 -1.79 21.80
N VAL A 163 -19.65 -0.48 21.63
CA VAL A 163 -19.13 0.54 22.55
C VAL A 163 -20.30 1.37 23.10
N PRO A 164 -20.60 1.30 24.41
CA PRO A 164 -21.62 2.14 25.04
C PRO A 164 -21.31 3.64 24.87
N ALA A 165 -22.35 4.46 24.78
CA ALA A 165 -22.20 5.90 24.53
C ALA A 165 -21.26 6.61 25.52
N ASP A 166 -21.35 6.27 26.80
CA ASP A 166 -20.51 6.86 27.87
C ASP A 166 -19.07 6.36 27.83
N SER A 167 -18.82 5.23 27.20
CA SER A 167 -17.51 4.60 27.08
C SER A 167 -16.72 5.04 25.84
N ILE A 168 -17.28 5.89 24.96
CA ILE A 168 -16.57 6.38 23.77
C ILE A 168 -15.34 7.21 24.20
N SER A 169 -14.14 6.70 23.93
CA SER A 169 -12.85 7.24 24.36
C SER A 169 -11.72 6.81 23.42
N ASN A 170 -10.51 7.35 23.60
CA ASN A 170 -9.35 6.98 22.76
C ASN A 170 -8.96 5.50 22.92
N SER A 171 -9.36 4.85 24.02
CA SER A 171 -9.09 3.43 24.27
C SER A 171 -10.16 2.50 23.70
N THR A 172 -11.34 3.02 23.36
CA THR A 172 -12.48 2.21 22.90
C THR A 172 -12.82 2.41 21.43
N VAL A 173 -12.33 3.49 20.80
CA VAL A 173 -12.51 3.74 19.37
C VAL A 173 -11.20 4.22 18.71
N PRO A 174 -10.95 3.83 17.45
CA PRO A 174 -9.86 4.43 16.67
C PRO A 174 -10.02 5.95 16.60
N HIS A 175 -8.90 6.66 16.79
CA HIS A 175 -8.92 8.12 16.94
C HIS A 175 -7.85 8.85 16.11
N ARG A 176 -7.08 8.10 15.31
CA ARG A 176 -6.00 8.61 14.46
C ARG A 176 -6.50 9.67 13.47
N TYR A 177 -7.57 9.35 12.74
CA TYR A 177 -8.13 10.24 11.70
C TYR A 177 -9.21 11.19 12.22
N LYS A 178 -9.84 10.87 13.35
CA LYS A 178 -10.91 11.68 13.95
C LYS A 178 -10.75 11.67 15.46
N SER A 179 -10.61 12.86 16.04
CA SER A 179 -10.59 12.98 17.50
C SER A 179 -11.89 12.47 18.12
N VAL A 180 -11.80 11.91 19.32
CA VAL A 180 -12.96 11.43 20.07
C VAL A 180 -14.01 12.53 20.28
N ASN A 181 -13.60 13.79 20.43
CA ASN A 181 -14.53 14.92 20.51
C ASN A 181 -15.34 15.11 19.22
N ARG A 182 -14.76 14.82 18.05
CA ARG A 182 -15.48 14.82 16.78
C ARG A 182 -16.44 13.64 16.70
N ILE A 183 -16.02 12.45 17.13
CA ILE A 183 -16.85 11.23 17.17
C ILE A 183 -18.06 11.44 18.10
N LYS A 184 -17.85 11.92 19.33
CA LYS A 184 -18.93 12.24 20.28
C LYS A 184 -19.91 13.29 19.74
N ARG A 185 -19.40 14.31 19.04
CA ARG A 185 -20.26 15.33 18.40
C ARG A 185 -21.09 14.76 17.27
N TRP A 186 -20.51 13.89 16.44
CA TRP A 186 -21.24 13.15 15.41
C TRP A 186 -22.30 12.26 16.05
N PHE A 187 -21.94 11.46 17.05
CA PHE A 187 -22.86 10.54 17.74
C PHE A 187 -24.12 11.24 18.27
N ARG A 188 -24.00 12.44 18.84
CA ARG A 188 -25.15 13.22 19.34
C ARG A 188 -26.09 13.75 18.26
N ARG A 189 -25.61 13.87 17.02
CA ARG A 189 -26.35 14.49 15.90
C ARG A 189 -26.82 13.50 14.84
N ALA A 190 -26.12 12.39 14.72
CA ALA A 190 -26.43 11.32 13.78
C ALA A 190 -27.72 10.61 14.17
N ASP A 191 -28.39 10.00 13.20
CA ASP A 191 -29.55 9.15 13.43
C ASP A 191 -29.12 7.70 13.68
N GLU A 192 -30.02 6.87 14.23
CA GLU A 192 -29.73 5.45 14.37
C GLU A 192 -29.53 4.79 13.00
N GLY A 193 -28.45 4.00 12.87
CA GLY A 193 -28.04 3.42 11.60
C GLY A 193 -27.04 4.27 10.81
N ASP A 194 -26.83 5.54 11.15
CA ASP A 194 -25.78 6.35 10.52
C ASP A 194 -24.39 5.80 10.79
N GLU A 195 -23.49 5.99 9.83
CA GLU A 195 -22.12 5.51 9.88
C GLU A 195 -21.08 6.64 9.94
N ILE A 196 -19.99 6.39 10.65
CA ILE A 196 -18.77 7.20 10.63
C ILE A 196 -17.56 6.32 10.36
N VAL A 197 -16.75 6.69 9.38
CA VAL A 197 -15.45 6.04 9.16
C VAL A 197 -14.49 6.42 10.29
N LEU A 198 -13.91 5.42 10.95
CA LEU A 198 -13.00 5.57 12.08
C LEU A 198 -11.54 5.30 11.69
N ASP A 199 -11.32 4.34 10.79
CA ASP A 199 -9.98 3.93 10.35
C ASP A 199 -9.95 3.57 8.86
N TYR A 200 -8.74 3.53 8.28
CA TYR A 200 -8.51 3.32 6.85
C TYR A 200 -7.44 2.27 6.60
N GLN A 201 -7.71 1.40 5.62
CA GLN A 201 -6.75 0.44 5.08
C GLN A 201 -6.09 0.99 3.81
N LEU A 202 -5.07 0.28 3.32
CA LEU A 202 -4.58 0.40 1.96
C LEU A 202 -5.19 -0.70 1.11
N SER A 203 -5.85 -0.36 0.02
CA SER A 203 -6.43 -1.34 -0.91
C SER A 203 -6.27 -0.91 -2.36
N ASN A 204 -6.62 -1.79 -3.31
CA ASN A 204 -6.49 -1.51 -4.75
C ASN A 204 -5.06 -1.11 -5.15
N PHE A 205 -4.10 -1.92 -4.69
CA PHE A 205 -2.69 -1.72 -5.02
C PHE A 205 -2.46 -1.81 -6.54
N SER A 206 -1.47 -1.06 -7.03
CA SER A 206 -1.13 -0.99 -8.45
C SER A 206 -0.62 -2.30 -9.05
N ASP A 207 -0.16 -3.22 -8.22
CA ASP A 207 0.24 -4.57 -8.62
C ASP A 207 -0.84 -5.64 -8.30
N GLY A 208 -2.00 -5.25 -7.78
CA GLY A 208 -3.10 -6.16 -7.49
C GLY A 208 -2.89 -7.07 -6.27
N ARG A 209 -1.98 -6.72 -5.35
CA ARG A 209 -1.87 -7.41 -4.06
C ARG A 209 -3.10 -7.18 -3.17
N LEU A 210 -3.24 -8.02 -2.14
CA LEU A 210 -4.35 -7.96 -1.19
C LEU A 210 -4.34 -6.65 -0.38
N PRO A 211 -5.52 -6.20 0.10
CA PRO A 211 -5.61 -5.07 1.02
C PRO A 211 -4.78 -5.28 2.29
N VAL A 212 -4.24 -4.20 2.82
CA VAL A 212 -3.45 -4.19 4.06
C VAL A 212 -4.24 -3.42 5.14
N PRO A 213 -4.63 -4.09 6.24
CA PRO A 213 -5.42 -3.47 7.28
C PRO A 213 -4.60 -2.45 8.10
N PRO A 214 -5.25 -1.49 8.78
CA PRO A 214 -4.60 -0.34 9.41
C PRO A 214 -3.43 -0.70 10.33
N GLU A 215 -3.57 -1.77 11.11
CA GLU A 215 -2.60 -2.22 12.10
C GLU A 215 -1.28 -2.75 11.51
N ARG A 216 -1.27 -3.12 10.22
CA ARG A 216 -0.08 -3.63 9.51
C ARG A 216 0.62 -2.57 8.65
N ILE A 217 -0.01 -1.41 8.42
CA ILE A 217 0.50 -0.42 7.44
C ILE A 217 1.88 0.10 7.83
N GLU A 218 2.06 0.49 9.09
CA GLU A 218 3.32 1.07 9.58
C GLU A 218 4.46 0.04 9.54
N GLU A 219 4.17 -1.21 9.91
CA GLU A 219 5.13 -2.32 9.84
C GLU A 219 5.57 -2.59 8.40
N LEU A 220 4.62 -2.64 7.46
CA LEU A 220 4.88 -3.07 6.09
C LEU A 220 5.41 -1.97 5.17
N PHE A 221 5.05 -0.71 5.43
CA PHE A 221 5.36 0.41 4.54
C PHE A 221 5.98 1.63 5.24
N GLY A 222 6.07 1.63 6.56
CA GLY A 222 6.69 2.70 7.35
C GLY A 222 5.73 3.81 7.79
N GLY A 223 6.18 4.62 8.76
CA GLY A 223 5.41 5.70 9.38
C GLY A 223 5.06 6.85 8.40
N ASP A 224 5.93 7.14 7.43
CA ASP A 224 5.70 8.21 6.44
C ASP A 224 4.44 7.95 5.59
N VAL A 225 4.16 6.68 5.27
CA VAL A 225 2.95 6.28 4.54
C VAL A 225 1.71 6.53 5.38
N LEU A 226 1.79 6.22 6.68
CA LEU A 226 0.69 6.47 7.61
C LEU A 226 0.46 7.97 7.82
N GLU A 227 1.51 8.77 7.97
CA GLU A 227 1.42 10.24 8.04
C GLU A 227 0.81 10.82 6.75
N TYR A 228 1.20 10.29 5.59
CA TYR A 228 0.57 10.66 4.33
C TYR A 228 -0.93 10.36 4.39
N MET A 229 -1.33 9.13 4.73
CA MET A 229 -2.74 8.77 4.84
C MET A 229 -3.53 9.69 5.77
N GLU A 230 -2.98 10.11 6.91
CA GLU A 230 -3.64 11.02 7.86
C GLU A 230 -3.99 12.38 7.24
N ASN A 231 -3.16 12.84 6.30
CA ASN A 231 -3.29 14.16 5.70
C ASN A 231 -4.21 14.22 4.48
N TYR A 232 -4.40 13.12 3.75
CA TYR A 232 -5.15 13.11 2.49
C TYR A 232 -6.54 12.48 2.63
N PRO A 233 -7.54 12.93 1.83
CA PRO A 233 -8.91 12.44 1.95
C PRO A 233 -9.06 10.96 1.60
N SER A 234 -10.15 10.35 2.06
CA SER A 234 -10.57 9.01 1.62
C SER A 234 -10.63 8.93 0.08
N GLY A 235 -10.17 7.80 -0.47
CA GLY A 235 -10.07 7.56 -1.91
C GLY A 235 -8.86 8.22 -2.57
N ALA A 236 -8.00 8.92 -1.83
CA ALA A 236 -6.75 9.42 -2.38
C ALA A 236 -5.77 8.27 -2.67
N PRO A 237 -5.01 8.36 -3.77
CA PRO A 237 -3.88 7.47 -4.01
C PRO A 237 -2.77 7.77 -2.98
N VAL A 238 -2.09 6.72 -2.54
CA VAL A 238 -0.99 6.77 -1.57
C VAL A 238 0.19 6.04 -2.18
N MET A 239 1.31 6.73 -2.35
CA MET A 239 2.56 6.07 -2.73
C MET A 239 3.10 5.33 -1.50
N VAL A 240 3.14 4.01 -1.55
CA VAL A 240 3.49 3.16 -0.40
C VAL A 240 4.94 2.66 -0.46
N TYR A 241 5.53 2.65 -1.66
CA TYR A 241 6.93 2.33 -1.85
C TYR A 241 7.49 3.00 -3.10
N THR A 242 8.70 3.50 -2.98
CA THR A 242 9.50 4.03 -4.09
C THR A 242 10.88 3.39 -4.06
N GLY A 243 11.21 2.59 -5.06
CA GLY A 243 12.56 2.10 -5.31
C GLY A 243 13.48 3.21 -5.83
N GLY A 244 14.60 2.85 -6.45
CA GLY A 244 15.52 3.83 -7.04
C GLY A 244 14.83 4.69 -8.11
N TYR A 245 14.76 6.01 -7.88
CA TYR A 245 14.15 6.96 -8.82
C TYR A 245 14.93 8.27 -8.92
N ARG A 246 14.72 8.99 -10.02
CA ARG A 246 15.18 10.37 -10.22
C ARG A 246 14.00 11.33 -10.38
N LYS A 247 14.16 12.56 -9.90
CA LYS A 247 13.19 13.64 -10.07
C LYS A 247 13.54 14.46 -11.32
N VAL A 248 12.64 14.50 -12.30
CA VAL A 248 12.79 15.30 -13.52
C VAL A 248 11.81 16.46 -13.48
N LEU A 249 12.30 17.70 -13.47
CA LEU A 249 11.44 18.88 -13.52
C LEU A 249 10.73 18.93 -14.88
N VAL A 250 9.40 18.93 -14.86
CA VAL A 250 8.58 18.98 -16.09
C VAL A 250 8.05 20.39 -16.33
N SER A 251 7.56 21.04 -15.28
CA SER A 251 6.96 22.37 -15.40
C SER A 251 7.15 23.18 -14.13
N SER A 252 7.15 24.51 -14.29
CA SER A 252 7.16 25.47 -13.19
C SER A 252 6.34 26.71 -13.54
N ALA A 253 5.64 27.27 -12.56
CA ALA A 253 4.86 28.49 -12.73
C ALA A 253 4.97 29.40 -11.50
N VAL A 254 4.72 30.68 -11.73
CA VAL A 254 4.64 31.71 -10.71
C VAL A 254 3.31 32.46 -10.86
N SER A 255 2.67 32.78 -9.74
CA SER A 255 1.50 33.67 -9.70
C SER A 255 1.63 34.64 -8.53
N TYR A 256 0.89 35.74 -8.60
CA TYR A 256 0.91 36.80 -7.59
C TYR A 256 -0.50 36.98 -7.00
N LEU A 257 -0.57 37.27 -5.70
CA LEU A 257 -1.85 37.46 -5.01
C LEU A 257 -2.55 38.76 -5.41
N GLY A 258 -1.81 39.87 -5.47
CA GLY A 258 -2.36 41.22 -5.69
C GLY A 258 -3.22 41.72 -4.53
N SER A 259 -3.68 42.97 -4.59
CA SER A 259 -4.49 43.59 -3.53
C SER A 259 -5.98 43.58 -3.88
N TYR A 260 -6.80 43.12 -2.93
CA TYR A 260 -8.26 43.21 -2.93
C TYR A 260 -8.70 43.47 -1.47
N PRO A 261 -8.52 44.72 -0.97
CA PRO A 261 -8.70 45.04 0.44
C PRO A 261 -10.12 44.77 0.96
N GLN A 262 -11.13 44.82 0.10
CA GLN A 262 -12.52 44.51 0.44
C GLN A 262 -12.72 43.09 0.99
N TYR A 263 -11.78 42.19 0.71
CA TYR A 263 -11.80 40.80 1.16
C TYR A 263 -10.70 40.47 2.18
N ASP A 264 -10.03 41.50 2.71
CA ASP A 264 -8.90 41.45 3.65
C ASP A 264 -7.67 40.74 3.05
N ASP A 265 -6.66 41.54 2.69
CA ASP A 265 -5.44 41.04 2.06
C ASP A 265 -4.63 40.09 2.96
N ASN A 266 -4.76 40.17 4.28
CA ASN A 266 -4.11 39.22 5.18
C ASN A 266 -4.82 37.87 5.17
N LYS A 267 -6.16 37.85 5.17
CA LYS A 267 -6.95 36.61 5.00
C LYS A 267 -6.69 35.97 3.64
N ARG A 268 -6.60 36.79 2.59
CA ARG A 268 -6.26 36.31 1.24
C ARG A 268 -4.86 35.70 1.19
N ALA A 269 -3.87 36.35 1.80
CA ALA A 269 -2.53 35.80 1.90
C ALA A 269 -2.50 34.50 2.69
N PHE A 270 -3.22 34.42 3.82
CA PHE A 270 -3.38 33.17 4.58
C PHE A 270 -3.93 32.04 3.70
N ASN A 271 -5.01 32.28 2.97
CA ASN A 271 -5.61 31.28 2.07
C ASN A 271 -4.68 30.88 0.93
N ALA A 272 -3.87 31.80 0.41
CA ALA A 272 -2.87 31.49 -0.62
C ALA A 272 -1.79 30.53 -0.08
N ARG A 273 -1.31 30.78 1.15
CA ARG A 273 -0.34 29.89 1.82
C ARG A 273 -0.95 28.55 2.17
N ALA A 274 -2.19 28.54 2.68
CA ALA A 274 -2.92 27.31 2.97
C ALA A 274 -3.09 26.45 1.70
N PHE A 275 -3.42 27.07 0.56
CA PHE A 275 -3.49 26.34 -0.71
C PHE A 275 -2.15 25.69 -1.07
N ALA A 276 -1.07 26.46 -1.04
CA ALA A 276 0.25 25.93 -1.35
C ALA A 276 0.63 24.78 -0.40
N ALA A 277 0.42 24.94 0.91
CA ALA A 277 0.68 23.89 1.90
C ALA A 277 -0.17 22.62 1.70
N ALA A 278 -1.42 22.79 1.26
CA ALA A 278 -2.32 21.68 0.98
C ALA A 278 -1.86 20.84 -0.22
N TRP A 279 -1.27 21.45 -1.24
CA TRP A 279 -0.82 20.75 -2.44
C TRP A 279 0.66 20.36 -2.42
N ASN A 280 1.48 20.99 -1.57
CA ASN A 280 2.90 20.70 -1.47
C ASN A 280 3.17 19.26 -0.99
N GLY A 281 3.94 18.52 -1.77
CA GLY A 281 4.26 17.12 -1.49
C GLY A 281 3.20 16.14 -1.98
N THR A 282 2.24 16.56 -2.81
CA THR A 282 1.22 15.66 -3.36
C THR A 282 1.82 14.82 -4.48
N VAL A 283 1.80 13.50 -4.34
CA VAL A 283 2.20 12.55 -5.38
C VAL A 283 0.95 11.99 -6.04
N ILE A 284 0.89 12.02 -7.37
CA ILE A 284 -0.25 11.49 -8.14
C ILE A 284 0.28 10.39 -9.07
N PRO A 285 0.00 9.11 -8.77
CA PRO A 285 0.41 7.99 -9.61
C PRO A 285 -0.14 8.02 -11.04
N PRO A 286 0.46 7.28 -11.98
CA PRO A 286 -0.03 7.14 -13.36
C PRO A 286 -1.48 6.70 -13.41
N GLY A 287 -2.28 7.28 -14.30
CA GLY A 287 -3.67 6.91 -14.53
C GLY A 287 -4.63 7.22 -13.37
N SER A 288 -4.16 7.87 -12.31
CA SER A 288 -4.94 8.17 -11.11
C SER A 288 -5.33 9.65 -11.00
N GLU A 289 -6.14 9.96 -10.00
CA GLU A 289 -6.55 11.31 -9.64
C GLU A 289 -6.19 11.61 -8.19
N GLY A 290 -5.58 12.77 -7.93
CA GLY A 290 -5.19 13.21 -6.59
C GLY A 290 -5.83 14.53 -6.18
N SER A 291 -5.85 14.80 -4.88
CA SER A 291 -6.24 16.07 -4.26
C SER A 291 -5.22 16.51 -3.22
N GLY A 292 -5.27 17.77 -2.79
CA GLY A 292 -4.49 18.24 -1.66
C GLY A 292 -4.96 17.69 -0.31
N LYS A 293 -4.23 18.05 0.74
CA LYS A 293 -4.40 17.60 2.12
C LYS A 293 -5.73 18.08 2.74
N GLU A 294 -6.52 17.17 3.31
CA GLU A 294 -7.80 17.46 3.98
C GLU A 294 -7.65 18.11 5.35
N THR A 295 -6.45 18.02 5.94
CA THR A 295 -6.10 18.61 7.23
C THR A 295 -5.90 20.13 7.16
N VAL A 296 -5.61 20.66 5.96
CA VAL A 296 -5.39 22.09 5.75
C VAL A 296 -6.72 22.85 5.70
N ARG A 297 -6.78 23.95 6.45
CA ARG A 297 -7.98 24.78 6.59
C ARG A 297 -7.80 26.13 5.92
N PHE A 298 -8.92 26.65 5.43
CA PHE A 298 -9.03 27.96 4.83
C PHE A 298 -9.88 28.86 5.72
N THR A 299 -9.63 30.16 5.66
CA THR A 299 -10.49 31.16 6.30
C THR A 299 -11.51 31.70 5.30
N ALA A 300 -12.62 32.20 5.84
CA ALA A 300 -13.71 32.76 5.07
C ALA A 300 -13.67 34.30 5.11
N SER A 301 -13.92 34.91 3.95
CA SER A 301 -14.22 36.33 3.79
C SER A 301 -15.66 36.46 3.31
N ARG A 302 -16.37 37.48 3.81
CA ARG A 302 -17.75 37.74 3.40
C ARG A 302 -17.78 38.16 1.94
N ASP A 303 -18.64 37.51 1.16
CA ASP A 303 -18.83 37.77 -0.26
C ASP A 303 -20.30 37.53 -0.61
N PRO A 304 -21.10 38.59 -0.83
CA PRO A 304 -22.52 38.46 -1.18
C PRO A 304 -22.77 37.70 -2.49
N GLU A 305 -21.79 37.63 -3.39
CA GLU A 305 -21.89 36.93 -4.68
C GLU A 305 -21.58 35.43 -4.54
N ALA A 306 -20.91 35.03 -3.45
CA ALA A 306 -20.61 33.64 -3.18
C ALA A 306 -21.85 32.87 -2.72
N PRO A 307 -22.08 31.63 -3.19
CA PRO A 307 -23.10 30.76 -2.63
C PRO A 307 -22.90 30.57 -1.12
N GLY A 308 -23.86 31.03 -0.31
CA GLY A 308 -23.77 31.02 1.15
C GLY A 308 -23.16 32.28 1.79
N GLY A 309 -22.82 33.30 0.99
CA GLY A 309 -22.40 34.63 1.47
C GLY A 309 -20.93 34.73 1.90
N TYR A 310 -20.13 33.69 1.70
CA TYR A 310 -18.74 33.61 2.10
C TYR A 310 -17.88 32.82 1.11
N ALA A 311 -16.63 33.25 0.93
CA ALA A 311 -15.65 32.59 0.09
C ALA A 311 -14.25 32.57 0.71
N SER A 312 -13.44 31.58 0.34
CA SER A 312 -12.00 31.55 0.66
C SER A 312 -11.21 32.37 -0.36
N HIS A 313 -11.41 33.69 -0.37
CA HIS A 313 -10.65 34.58 -1.25
C HIS A 313 -9.14 34.42 -1.01
N GLY A 314 -8.36 34.55 -2.08
CA GLY A 314 -6.91 34.27 -2.08
C GLY A 314 -6.53 32.88 -2.57
N SER A 315 -7.48 31.96 -2.74
CA SER A 315 -7.22 30.62 -3.31
C SER A 315 -7.10 30.60 -4.84
N CYS A 316 -7.60 31.60 -5.58
CA CYS A 316 -7.52 31.63 -7.04
C CYS A 316 -6.09 31.83 -7.59
N PRO A 317 -5.24 32.73 -7.04
CA PRO A 317 -3.85 32.85 -7.49
C PRO A 317 -3.02 31.56 -7.40
N PRO A 318 -2.98 30.82 -6.27
CA PRO A 318 -2.26 29.56 -6.24
C PRO A 318 -2.93 28.48 -7.11
N ALA A 319 -4.26 28.49 -7.24
CA ALA A 319 -4.95 27.61 -8.18
C ALA A 319 -4.54 27.86 -9.64
N ARG A 320 -4.30 29.13 -10.05
CA ARG A 320 -3.75 29.43 -11.38
C ARG A 320 -2.33 28.91 -11.56
N ALA A 321 -1.49 29.01 -10.53
CA ALA A 321 -0.14 28.43 -10.58
C ALA A 321 -0.19 26.90 -10.71
N LEU A 322 -1.04 26.23 -9.92
CA LEU A 322 -1.27 24.78 -10.02
C LEU A 322 -1.82 24.39 -11.39
N ARG A 323 -2.86 25.08 -11.87
CA ARG A 323 -3.44 24.88 -13.21
C ARG A 323 -2.36 24.96 -14.28
N ALA A 324 -1.54 26.03 -14.26
CA ALA A 324 -0.50 26.25 -15.24
C ALA A 324 0.52 25.10 -15.27
N VAL A 325 1.06 24.69 -14.12
CA VAL A 325 2.04 23.58 -14.11
C VAL A 325 1.42 22.24 -14.51
N VAL A 326 0.17 21.98 -14.11
CA VAL A 326 -0.54 20.76 -14.48
C VAL A 326 -0.73 20.69 -16.00
N THR A 327 -1.23 21.76 -16.60
CA THR A 327 -1.56 21.79 -18.03
C THR A 327 -0.32 21.84 -18.91
N ASP A 328 0.73 22.52 -18.47
CA ASP A 328 2.03 22.55 -19.15
C ASP A 328 2.75 21.18 -19.08
N ALA A 329 2.53 20.41 -18.00
CA ALA A 329 2.94 19.01 -17.90
C ALA A 329 2.09 18.04 -18.77
N GLY A 330 1.18 18.55 -19.60
CA GLY A 330 0.35 17.76 -20.52
C GLY A 330 -0.84 17.05 -19.88
N MET A 331 -1.20 17.42 -18.64
CA MET A 331 -2.37 16.89 -17.94
C MET A 331 -3.60 17.78 -18.18
N PRO A 332 -4.83 17.24 -18.07
CA PRO A 332 -6.05 18.02 -18.28
C PRO A 332 -6.24 19.10 -17.21
N LEU A 333 -7.11 20.08 -17.50
CA LEU A 333 -7.57 21.07 -16.53
C LEU A 333 -8.06 20.37 -15.24
N PRO A 334 -7.57 20.73 -14.05
CA PRO A 334 -8.04 20.13 -12.80
C PRO A 334 -9.54 20.32 -12.61
N ARG A 335 -10.24 19.26 -12.17
CA ARG A 335 -11.66 19.36 -11.79
C ARG A 335 -11.80 20.34 -10.62
N GLY A 336 -12.88 21.12 -10.61
CA GLY A 336 -13.09 22.21 -9.64
C GLY A 336 -12.39 23.51 -10.01
N MET A 337 -11.75 23.57 -11.19
CA MET A 337 -11.15 24.79 -11.75
C MET A 337 -11.75 25.18 -13.10
N THR A 338 -11.51 26.44 -13.49
CA THR A 338 -11.81 27.01 -14.81
C THR A 338 -10.55 27.66 -15.42
N TRP A 339 -10.60 28.01 -16.71
CA TRP A 339 -9.54 28.78 -17.41
C TRP A 339 -9.54 30.27 -17.07
N GLU A 340 -10.62 30.76 -16.47
CA GLU A 340 -10.78 32.17 -16.12
C GLU A 340 -9.80 32.63 -15.02
N PHE A 341 -9.81 33.94 -14.75
CA PHE A 341 -9.01 34.54 -13.69
C PHE A 341 -9.41 34.01 -12.30
N HIS A 342 -10.72 33.83 -12.06
CA HIS A 342 -11.29 33.20 -10.87
C HIS A 342 -11.20 31.67 -11.01
N ALA A 343 -9.99 31.16 -10.83
CA ALA A 343 -9.67 29.79 -11.22
C ALA A 343 -10.33 28.70 -10.36
N VAL A 344 -10.82 28.99 -9.16
CA VAL A 344 -11.50 28.00 -8.29
C VAL A 344 -13.00 28.22 -8.39
N LEU A 345 -13.73 27.18 -8.78
CA LEU A 345 -15.19 27.22 -8.87
C LEU A 345 -15.83 27.29 -7.48
N PHE A 346 -16.93 28.04 -7.34
CA PHE A 346 -17.72 28.03 -6.11
C PHE A 346 -18.25 26.63 -5.78
N GLY A 347 -18.36 26.33 -4.48
CA GLY A 347 -18.75 25.01 -3.99
C GLY A 347 -17.62 23.98 -3.94
N PHE A 348 -16.45 24.27 -4.51
CA PHE A 348 -15.28 23.39 -4.43
C PHE A 348 -14.34 23.80 -3.30
N ASN A 349 -13.99 22.83 -2.44
CA ASN A 349 -12.95 23.03 -1.44
C ASN A 349 -11.58 23.18 -2.14
N PRO A 350 -10.76 24.21 -1.83
CA PRO A 350 -9.50 24.42 -2.55
C PRO A 350 -8.42 23.34 -2.35
N ALA A 351 -8.53 22.52 -1.31
CA ALA A 351 -7.65 21.37 -1.10
C ALA A 351 -8.27 20.07 -1.64
N THR A 352 -9.46 19.70 -1.16
CA THR A 352 -10.04 18.36 -1.41
C THR A 352 -11.03 18.31 -2.55
N GLY A 353 -11.62 19.45 -2.92
CA GLY A 353 -12.59 19.55 -4.02
C GLY A 353 -11.91 19.62 -5.38
N ILE A 354 -10.71 20.21 -5.45
CA ILE A 354 -9.92 20.23 -6.67
C ILE A 354 -9.24 18.88 -6.86
N LYS A 355 -9.29 18.38 -8.10
CA LYS A 355 -8.71 17.09 -8.46
C LYS A 355 -7.83 17.19 -9.69
N VAL A 356 -6.59 16.71 -9.56
CA VAL A 356 -5.60 16.66 -10.64
C VAL A 356 -5.49 15.23 -11.13
N ARG A 357 -5.71 15.02 -12.43
CA ARG A 357 -5.62 13.70 -13.06
C ARG A 357 -4.28 13.55 -13.77
N ASN A 358 -3.50 12.54 -13.37
CA ASN A 358 -2.26 12.20 -14.06
C ASN A 358 -2.54 11.22 -15.20
N THR A 359 -2.52 11.73 -16.43
CA THR A 359 -2.67 10.95 -17.67
C THR A 359 -1.34 10.43 -18.22
N GLY A 360 -0.22 10.77 -17.56
CA GLY A 360 1.11 10.31 -17.93
C GLY A 360 1.41 8.89 -17.45
N ARG A 361 2.59 8.39 -17.86
CA ARG A 361 3.08 7.04 -17.52
C ARG A 361 3.83 6.94 -16.20
N TYR A 362 4.22 8.08 -15.64
CA TYR A 362 5.07 8.17 -14.44
C TYR A 362 4.34 8.93 -13.34
N PRO A 363 4.57 8.61 -12.05
CA PRO A 363 4.06 9.43 -10.96
C PRO A 363 4.55 10.88 -11.09
N VAL A 364 3.69 11.81 -10.69
CA VAL A 364 4.04 13.23 -10.62
C VAL A 364 4.03 13.72 -9.19
N LEU A 365 5.04 14.50 -8.80
CA LEU A 365 5.13 15.20 -7.53
C LEU A 365 4.83 16.68 -7.75
N ILE A 366 3.83 17.19 -7.05
CA ILE A 366 3.48 18.61 -7.01
C ILE A 366 4.19 19.26 -5.82
N GLU A 367 5.00 20.27 -6.10
CA GLU A 367 5.60 21.14 -5.09
C GLU A 367 5.03 22.55 -5.22
N MET A 368 4.60 23.12 -4.10
CA MET A 368 4.07 24.48 -4.05
C MET A 368 4.56 25.19 -2.80
N TRP A 369 4.92 26.45 -2.94
CA TRP A 369 5.31 27.29 -1.81
C TRP A 369 5.01 28.76 -2.09
N THR A 370 5.16 29.59 -1.07
CA THR A 370 4.90 31.02 -1.15
C THR A 370 6.02 31.82 -0.50
N THR A 371 6.25 33.03 -0.98
CA THR A 371 7.10 34.04 -0.32
C THR A 371 6.34 35.35 -0.16
N GLY A 372 6.82 36.25 0.69
CA GLY A 372 6.19 37.55 0.93
C GLY A 372 4.97 37.52 1.87
N ALA A 373 4.27 38.65 1.95
CA ALA A 373 3.12 38.84 2.84
C ALA A 373 2.08 39.82 2.29
N GLY A 374 0.85 39.71 2.82
CA GLY A 374 -0.30 40.49 2.36
C GLY A 374 -0.48 40.37 0.84
N ALA A 375 -0.87 41.48 0.21
CA ALA A 375 -1.01 41.59 -1.24
C ALA A 375 0.26 41.23 -2.04
N GLY A 376 1.45 41.39 -1.43
CA GLY A 376 2.75 41.07 -2.02
C GLY A 376 3.16 39.59 -1.95
N THR A 377 2.22 38.69 -1.61
CA THR A 377 2.48 37.25 -1.59
C THR A 377 2.70 36.71 -3.01
N THR A 378 3.85 36.09 -3.25
CA THR A 378 4.19 35.38 -4.49
C THR A 378 4.00 33.89 -4.28
N ILE A 379 3.43 33.21 -5.28
CA ILE A 379 3.13 31.79 -5.25
C ILE A 379 3.95 31.10 -6.34
N TYR A 380 4.58 29.99 -5.96
CA TYR A 380 5.37 29.15 -6.85
C TYR A 380 4.76 27.75 -6.90
N ALA A 381 4.80 27.14 -8.08
CA ALA A 381 4.43 25.75 -8.28
C ALA A 381 5.45 25.06 -9.20
N ARG A 382 5.70 23.79 -8.94
CA ARG A 382 6.51 22.90 -9.79
C ARG A 382 5.85 21.53 -9.87
N ILE A 383 6.05 20.89 -11.01
CA ILE A 383 5.76 19.47 -11.20
C ILE A 383 7.03 18.75 -11.57
N TYR A 384 7.32 17.70 -10.82
CA TYR A 384 8.38 16.73 -11.11
C TYR A 384 7.76 15.43 -11.57
N ARG A 385 8.38 14.80 -12.55
CA ARG A 385 8.13 13.40 -12.91
C ARG A 385 9.08 12.52 -12.12
N LEU A 386 8.56 11.45 -11.54
CA LEU A 386 9.35 10.44 -10.85
C LEU A 386 9.62 9.31 -11.83
N GLU A 387 10.86 9.18 -12.29
CA GLU A 387 11.29 8.16 -13.25
C GLU A 387 12.19 7.14 -12.55
N PRO A 388 12.13 5.84 -12.92
CA PRO A 388 13.14 4.88 -12.48
C PRO A 388 14.55 5.39 -12.77
N ALA A 389 15.46 5.16 -11.83
CA ALA A 389 16.84 5.64 -11.88
C ALA A 389 17.65 5.00 -13.02
#